data_AF-A0A839V9P2-F1
#
_entry.id   AF-A0A839V9P2-F1
#
_cell.length_a   1.000
_cell.length_b   1.000
_cell.length_c   1.000
_cell.angle_alpha   90.00
_cell.angle_beta   90.00
_cell.angle_gamma   90.00
#
_symmetry.space_group_name_H-M   'P 1'
#
loop_
_entity.id
_entity.type
_entity.pdbx_description
1 polymer ?
#
loop_
_entity_poly.entity_id
_entity_poly.type
_entity_poly.pdbx_seq_one_letter_code
_entity_poly.pdbx_strand_id
1 'polypeptide(L)'
;MITNIVASESTMSTVEQIAQQIGRLPEPLQQEVLDFVEFLQSKHHIPSEKPSSGSLLELQGGLERSTTFSGDELKLQERLRAEWD
;
A
#
# COMPACT_ATOMS: atom_id res chain seq x y z
N MET A 1 29.73 -21.52 49.39
CA MET A 1 30.00 -21.06 48.02
C MET A 1 29.02 -21.77 47.08
N ILE A 2 27.94 -21.11 46.70
CA ILE A 2 27.11 -21.52 45.56
C ILE A 2 26.61 -20.24 44.89
N THR A 3 27.20 -19.87 43.75
CA THR A 3 26.64 -18.86 42.87
C THR A 3 26.19 -19.60 41.62
N ASN A 4 24.95 -20.06 41.62
CA ASN A 4 24.34 -20.64 40.43
C ASN A 4 23.92 -19.46 39.54
N ILE A 5 24.75 -19.15 38.55
CA ILE A 5 24.48 -18.13 37.56
C ILE A 5 23.30 -18.60 36.73
N VAL A 6 22.20 -17.87 36.85
CA VAL A 6 21.01 -17.97 36.01
C VAL A 6 21.47 -17.85 34.55
N ALA A 7 21.32 -18.95 33.80
CA ALA A 7 21.31 -18.89 32.35
C ALA A 7 20.05 -18.13 31.94
N SER A 8 20.19 -16.83 31.64
CA SER A 8 19.17 -16.09 30.92
C SER A 8 19.15 -16.60 29.49
N GLU A 9 18.27 -17.56 29.19
CA GLU A 9 17.78 -17.75 27.84
C GLU A 9 16.99 -16.50 27.45
N SER A 10 17.64 -15.59 26.72
CA SER A 10 16.95 -14.54 25.99
C SER A 10 16.12 -15.20 24.90
N THR A 11 14.85 -15.47 25.15
CA THR A 11 13.90 -15.96 24.13
C THR A 11 13.77 -14.90 23.04
N MET A 12 14.48 -15.12 21.93
CA MET A 12 14.45 -14.24 20.76
C MET A 12 13.02 -14.18 20.22
N SER A 13 12.52 -12.97 19.98
CA SER A 13 11.19 -12.76 19.42
C SER A 13 11.12 -13.27 17.97
N THR A 14 9.96 -13.75 17.54
CA THR A 14 9.70 -14.15 16.15
C THR A 14 10.07 -13.05 15.16
N VAL A 15 9.86 -11.78 15.52
CA VAL A 15 10.23 -10.63 14.69
C VAL A 15 11.73 -10.53 14.49
N GLU A 16 12.50 -10.72 15.57
CA GLU A 16 13.96 -10.66 15.52
C GLU A 16 14.52 -11.82 14.71
N GLN A 17 13.95 -13.02 14.85
CA GLN A 17 14.34 -14.20 14.07
C GLN A 17 14.12 -13.97 12.57
N ILE A 18 12.95 -13.45 12.19
CA ILE A 18 12.63 -13.12 10.79
C ILE A 18 13.61 -12.08 10.24
N ALA A 19 13.85 -10.99 10.97
CA ALA A 19 14.77 -9.93 10.54
C ALA A 19 16.20 -10.46 10.33
N GLN A 20 16.68 -11.32 11.22
CA GLN A 20 18.01 -11.92 11.10
C GLN A 20 18.13 -12.85 9.87
N GLN A 21 17.10 -13.62 9.57
CA GLN A 21 17.12 -14.54 8.42
C GLN A 21 17.04 -13.77 7.10
N ILE A 22 16.12 -12.79 6.99
CA ILE A 22 15.97 -11.98 5.78
C ILE A 22 17.24 -11.17 5.51
N GLY A 23 17.84 -10.57 6.54
CA GLY A 23 19.06 -9.76 6.40
C GLY A 23 20.31 -10.52 5.91
N ARG A 24 20.29 -11.86 5.94
CA ARG A 24 21.37 -12.71 5.41
C ARG A 24 21.17 -13.10 3.95
N LEU A 25 19.98 -12.87 3.39
CA LEU A 25 19.67 -13.21 2.02
C LEU A 25 20.22 -12.14 1.06
N PRO A 26 20.61 -12.50 -0.17
CA PRO A 26 20.84 -11.54 -1.25
C PRO A 26 19.60 -10.69 -1.54
N GLU A 27 19.80 -9.45 -2.00
CA GLU A 27 18.73 -8.49 -2.30
C GLU A 27 17.60 -9.08 -3.18
N PRO A 28 17.85 -9.86 -4.24
CA PRO A 28 16.76 -10.45 -5.03
C PRO A 28 15.83 -11.36 -4.22
N LEU A 29 16.38 -12.15 -3.30
CA LEU A 29 15.59 -13.03 -2.44
C LEU A 29 14.87 -12.26 -1.32
N GLN A 30 15.42 -11.11 -0.89
CA GLN A 30 14.70 -10.22 0.02
C GLN A 30 13.45 -9.63 -0.64
N GLN A 31 13.53 -9.29 -1.94
CA GLN A 31 12.36 -8.84 -2.71
C GLN A 31 11.30 -9.95 -2.82
N GLU A 32 11.70 -11.20 -3.09
CA GLU A 32 10.76 -12.33 -3.09
C GLU A 32 10.05 -12.53 -1.74
N VAL A 33 10.72 -12.25 -0.63
CA VAL A 33 10.09 -12.30 0.70
C VAL A 33 9.07 -11.17 0.87
N LEU A 34 9.35 -9.97 0.35
CA LEU A 34 8.38 -8.86 0.36
C LEU A 34 7.14 -9.21 -0.49
N ASP A 35 7.34 -9.76 -1.69
CA ASP A 35 6.24 -10.22 -2.55
C ASP A 35 5.38 -11.28 -1.84
N PHE A 36 6.02 -12.21 -1.12
CA PHE A 36 5.31 -13.22 -0.35
C PHE A 36 4.51 -12.63 0.82
N VAL A 37 5.03 -11.59 1.48
CA VAL A 37 4.31 -10.88 2.54
C VAL A 37 3.07 -10.18 1.97
N GLU A 38 3.17 -9.52 0.82
CA GLU A 38 2.02 -8.91 0.12
C GLU A 38 0.96 -9.95 -0.27
N PHE A 39 1.41 -11.11 -0.76
CA PHE A 39 0.53 -12.24 -1.05
C PHE A 39 -0.21 -12.72 0.20
N LEU A 40 0.47 -12.87 1.33
CA LEU A 40 -0.15 -13.30 2.59
C LEU A 40 -1.18 -12.27 3.09
N GLN A 41 -0.86 -10.98 3.02
CA GLN A 41 -1.81 -9.92 3.39
C GLN A 41 -3.08 -9.99 2.53
N SER A 42 -2.92 -10.14 1.22
CA SER A 42 -4.02 -10.27 0.26
C SER A 42 -4.86 -11.52 0.50
N LYS A 43 -4.21 -12.68 0.68
CA LYS A 43 -4.87 -13.98 0.90
C LYS A 43 -5.70 -14.01 2.18
N HIS A 44 -5.21 -13.40 3.25
CA HIS A 44 -5.85 -13.43 4.55
C HIS A 44 -6.75 -12.21 4.82
N HIS A 45 -6.93 -11.34 3.81
CA HIS A 45 -7.61 -10.04 3.97
C HIS A 45 -7.12 -9.28 5.21
N ILE A 46 -5.82 -9.41 5.52
CA ILE A 46 -5.21 -8.62 6.59
C ILE A 46 -5.24 -7.20 6.04
N PRO A 47 -5.97 -6.25 6.68
CA PRO A 47 -5.99 -4.89 6.20
C PRO A 47 -4.57 -4.36 6.27
N SER A 48 -3.89 -4.33 5.14
CA SER A 48 -2.71 -3.49 4.98
C SER A 48 -3.21 -2.07 5.21
N GLU A 49 -2.62 -1.32 6.14
CA GLU A 49 -3.05 0.05 6.37
C GLU A 49 -2.93 0.83 5.06
N LYS A 50 -4.11 1.12 4.48
CA LYS A 50 -4.41 1.80 3.22
C LYS A 50 -4.07 1.08 1.92
N PRO A 51 -5.08 0.47 1.28
CA PRO A 51 -5.52 1.02 0.01
C PRO A 51 -6.15 2.39 0.30
N SER A 52 -5.76 3.44 -0.41
CA SER A 52 -6.61 4.64 -0.51
C SER A 52 -7.87 4.24 -1.27
N SER A 53 -8.77 3.51 -0.61
CA SER A 53 -10.18 3.44 -0.96
C SER A 53 -10.79 4.79 -0.58
N GLY A 54 -10.26 5.86 -1.18
CA GLY A 54 -10.93 7.13 -1.20
C GLY A 54 -12.30 6.87 -1.80
N SER A 55 -13.34 7.32 -1.11
CA SER A 55 -14.69 7.14 -1.59
C SER A 55 -14.80 7.72 -3.00
N LEU A 56 -15.61 7.14 -3.90
CA LEU A 56 -15.90 7.79 -5.19
C LEU A 56 -16.51 9.19 -4.99
N LEU A 57 -17.09 9.46 -3.82
CA LEU A 57 -17.53 10.79 -3.40
C LEU A 57 -16.38 11.80 -3.30
N GLU A 58 -15.15 11.36 -3.02
CA GLU A 58 -13.96 12.22 -3.00
C GLU A 58 -13.54 12.67 -4.40
N LEU A 59 -14.00 11.96 -5.44
CA LEU A 59 -13.80 12.32 -6.85
C LEU A 59 -14.96 13.14 -7.41
N GLN A 60 -15.99 13.45 -6.60
CA GLN A 60 -17.15 14.22 -7.05
C GLN A 60 -16.80 15.71 -7.18
N GLY A 61 -16.91 16.24 -8.40
CA GLY A 61 -16.69 17.66 -8.71
C GLY A 61 -15.24 17.97 -9.14
N GLY A 62 -14.87 19.26 -9.14
CA GLY A 62 -13.54 19.75 -9.50
C GLY A 62 -13.32 19.92 -11.01
N LEU A 63 -14.04 19.17 -11.85
CA LEU A 63 -13.97 19.32 -13.31
C LEU A 63 -14.43 20.71 -13.76
N GLU A 64 -15.35 21.36 -13.04
CA GLU A 64 -15.80 22.73 -13.34
C GLU A 64 -14.70 23.79 -13.24
N ARG A 65 -13.58 23.46 -12.57
CA ARG A 65 -12.39 24.32 -12.47
C ARG A 65 -11.30 23.94 -13.47
N SER A 66 -11.47 22.84 -14.20
CA SER A 66 -10.51 22.39 -15.21
C SER A 66 -10.60 23.26 -16.46
N THR A 67 -9.51 23.35 -17.22
CA THR A 67 -9.50 24.08 -18.49
C THR A 67 -10.48 23.52 -19.52
N THR A 68 -10.72 22.21 -19.49
CA THR A 68 -11.56 21.51 -20.46
C THR A 68 -13.05 21.56 -20.09
N PHE A 69 -13.40 21.43 -18.81
CA PHE A 69 -14.80 21.34 -18.37
C PHE A 69 -15.27 22.57 -17.59
N SER A 70 -14.50 23.67 -17.60
CA SER A 70 -14.96 24.97 -17.11
C SER A 70 -15.88 25.65 -18.13
N GLY A 71 -17.04 26.13 -17.68
CA GLY A 71 -17.93 26.96 -18.48
C GLY A 71 -19.39 26.55 -18.40
N ASP A 72 -20.19 27.13 -19.29
CA ASP A 72 -21.60 26.79 -19.43
C ASP A 72 -21.79 25.37 -19.96
N GLU A 73 -22.65 24.59 -19.32
CA GLU A 73 -22.82 23.16 -19.60
C GLU A 73 -23.29 22.90 -21.04
N LEU A 74 -24.24 23.69 -21.55
CA LEU A 74 -24.76 23.53 -22.90
C LEU A 74 -23.67 23.82 -23.94
N LYS A 75 -22.87 24.87 -23.71
CA LYS A 75 -21.73 25.19 -24.59
C LYS A 75 -20.64 24.12 -24.58
N LEU A 76 -20.38 23.51 -23.41
CA LEU A 76 -19.44 22.39 -23.31
C LEU A 76 -19.93 21.19 -24.12
N GLN A 77 -21.22 20.84 -23.98
CA GLN A 77 -21.82 19.74 -24.73
C GLN A 77 -21.82 19.99 -26.24
N GLU A 78 -22.13 21.22 -26.68
CA GLU A 78 -22.06 21.61 -28.09
C GLU A 78 -20.65 21.47 -28.65
N ARG A 79 -19.64 21.97 -27.91
CA ARG A 79 -18.23 21.89 -28.33
C ARG A 79 -17.75 20.45 -28.42
N LEU A 80 -18.06 19.60 -27.43
CA LEU A 80 -17.66 18.19 -27.43
C LEU A 80 -18.31 17.41 -28.59
N ARG A 81 -19.57 17.73 -28.92
CA ARG A 81 -20.25 17.13 -30.07
C ARG A 81 -19.60 17.53 -31.40
N ALA A 82 -19.26 18.81 -31.53
CA ALA A 82 -18.63 19.34 -32.74
C ALA A 82 -17.17 18.88 -32.95
N GLU A 83 -16.50 18.36 -31.92
CA GLU A 83 -15.14 17.79 -32.05
C GLU A 83 -15.13 16.42 -32.75
N TRP A 84 -16.30 15.76 -32.83
CA TRP A 84 -16.45 14.42 -33.43
C TRP A 84 -16.95 14.45 -34.88
N ASP A 85 -17.23 15.65 -35.41
CA ASP A 85 -17.59 15.93 -36.80
C ASP A 85 -16.36 16.34 -37.63
#